data_AF-A0A947T3H4-F1
#
_entry.id   AF-A0A947T3H4-F1
#
_cell.length_a   1.000
_cell.length_b   1.000
_cell.length_c   1.000
_cell.angle_alpha   90.00
_cell.angle_beta   90.00
_cell.angle_gamma   90.00
#
_symmetry.space_group_name_H-M   'P 1'
#
loop_
_entity.id
_entity.type
_entity.pdbx_description
1 polymer ?
#
loop_
_entity_poly.entity_id
_entity_poly.type
_entity_poly.pdbx_seq_one_letter_code
_entity_poly.pdbx_strand_id
1 'polypeptide(L)' 'MNHPGDLLSALLDGELTPEEIGAVSEHLDMCAACRAELEATAAARTALRSLPVLDPPPGLLPG' A
#
# COMPACT_ATOMS: atom_id res chain seq x y z
N MET A 1 -12.02 -15.19 2.07
CA MET A 1 -12.08 -14.91 0.62
C MET A 1 -11.33 -13.62 0.41
N ASN A 2 -10.06 -13.72 0.01
CA ASN A 2 -9.19 -12.56 -0.13
C ASN A 2 -9.66 -11.81 -1.38
N HIS A 3 -10.18 -10.59 -1.20
CA HIS A 3 -10.43 -9.73 -2.35
C HIS A 3 -9.06 -9.34 -2.93
N PRO A 4 -8.86 -9.38 -4.26
CA PRO A 4 -7.55 -9.07 -4.87
C PRO A 4 -7.00 -7.69 -4.47
N GLY A 5 -7.85 -6.71 -4.12
CA GLY A 5 -7.43 -5.40 -3.63
C GLY A 5 -6.71 -5.43 -2.28
N ASP A 6 -7.09 -6.31 -1.35
CA ASP A 6 -6.47 -6.38 -0.02
C ASP A 6 -5.01 -6.86 -0.11
N LEU A 7 -4.73 -7.76 -1.06
CA LEU A 7 -3.38 -8.26 -1.34
C LEU A 7 -2.47 -7.18 -1.98
N LEU A 8 -3.03 -6.28 -2.80
CA LEU A 8 -2.24 -5.19 -3.40
C LEU A 8 -1.81 -4.18 -2.33
N SER A 9 -2.69 -3.85 -1.36
CA SER A 9 -2.30 -3.00 -0.24
C SER A 9 -1.26 -3.68 0.65
N ALA A 10 -1.50 -4.95 1.03
CA ALA A 10 -0.55 -5.71 1.85
C ALA A 10 0.82 -5.87 1.16
N LEU A 11 0.86 -5.96 -0.18
CA LEU A 11 2.10 -5.92 -0.95
C LEU A 11 2.85 -4.59 -0.75
N LEU A 12 2.16 -3.45 -0.83
CA LEU A 12 2.74 -2.10 -0.63
C LEU A 12 3.14 -1.81 0.82
N ASP A 13 2.53 -2.51 1.77
CA ASP A 13 2.84 -2.44 3.19
C ASP A 13 3.94 -3.43 3.61
N GLY A 14 4.31 -4.38 2.74
CA GLY A 14 5.36 -5.37 3.00
C GLY A 14 4.91 -6.48 3.95
N GLU A 15 3.61 -6.74 4.01
CA GLU A 15 2.98 -7.69 4.94
C GLU A 15 2.75 -9.07 4.32
N LEU A 16 3.06 -9.25 3.04
CA LEU A 16 2.89 -10.52 2.33
C LEU A 16 4.03 -11.50 2.61
N THR A 17 3.68 -12.77 2.70
CA THR A 17 4.62 -13.88 2.66
C THR A 17 5.23 -14.06 1.26
N PRO A 18 6.39 -14.76 1.12
CA PRO A 18 6.98 -15.03 -0.19
C PRO A 18 6.05 -15.75 -1.17
N GLU A 19 5.20 -16.64 -0.65
CA GLU A 19 4.22 -17.40 -1.42
C GLU A 19 3.12 -16.47 -1.98
N GLU A 20 2.63 -15.55 -1.16
CA GLU A 20 1.64 -14.54 -1.57
C GLU A 20 2.23 -13.54 -2.57
N ILE A 21 3.49 -13.12 -2.39
CA ILE A 21 4.19 -12.27 -3.36
C ILE A 21 4.24 -12.95 -4.73
N GLY A 22 4.55 -14.24 -4.78
CA GLY A 22 4.54 -15.02 -6.02
C GLY A 22 3.18 -15.02 -6.71
N ALA A 23 2.12 -15.33 -5.97
CA ALA A 23 0.76 -15.37 -6.49
C ALA A 23 0.27 -14.00 -7.00
N VAL A 24 0.56 -12.92 -6.26
CA VAL A 24 0.23 -11.56 -6.68
C VAL A 24 1.04 -11.15 -7.91
N SER A 25 2.31 -11.50 -7.98
CA SER A 25 3.16 -11.18 -9.15
C SER A 25 2.64 -11.85 -10.43
N GLU A 26 2.30 -13.14 -10.37
CA GLU A 26 1.72 -13.86 -11.51
C GLU A 26 0.39 -13.22 -11.97
N HIS A 27 -0.45 -12.79 -11.02
CA HIS A 27 -1.68 -12.08 -11.35
C HIS A 27 -1.40 -10.71 -12.01
N LEU A 28 -0.43 -9.96 -11.48
CA LEU A 28 -0.03 -8.67 -12.01
C LEU A 28 0.56 -8.76 -13.41
N ASP A 29 1.12 -9.89 -13.83
CA ASP A 29 1.56 -10.08 -15.23
C ASP A 29 0.36 -10.16 -16.19
N MET A 30 -0.74 -10.77 -15.75
CA MET A 30 -1.91 -11.04 -16.61
C MET A 30 -3.02 -9.98 -16.52
N CYS A 31 -3.08 -9.19 -15.44
CA CYS A 31 -4.21 -8.29 -15.17
C CYS A 31 -3.81 -6.80 -15.21
N ALA A 32 -4.15 -6.12 -16.31
CA ALA A 32 -3.91 -4.67 -16.45
C ALA A 32 -4.67 -3.82 -15.43
N ALA A 33 -5.88 -4.23 -15.02
CA ALA A 33 -6.67 -3.49 -14.05
C ALA A 33 -6.02 -3.48 -12.67
N CYS A 34 -5.50 -4.63 -12.21
CA CYS A 34 -4.82 -4.72 -10.92
C CYS A 34 -3.47 -4.01 -10.92
N ARG A 35 -2.75 -3.96 -12.06
CA ARG A 35 -1.57 -3.09 -12.19
C ARG A 35 -1.93 -1.61 -12.03
N ALA A 36 -2.99 -1.16 -12.70
CA ALA A 36 -3.45 0.23 -12.58
C ALA A 36 -3.89 0.59 -11.16
N GLU A 37 -4.55 -0.34 -10.46
CA GLU A 37 -4.95 -0.17 -9.06
C GLU A 37 -3.72 -0.09 -8.12
N LEU A 38 -2.74 -0.97 -8.30
CA LEU A 38 -1.48 -0.96 -7.55
C LEU A 38 -0.73 0.37 -7.75
N GLU A 39 -0.61 0.82 -9.00
CA GLU A 39 0.03 2.10 -9.34
C GLU A 39 -0.70 3.29 -8.71
N ALA A 40 -2.03 3.34 -8.81
CA ALA A 40 -2.83 4.40 -8.20
C ALA A 40 -2.66 4.44 -6.68
N THR A 41 -2.65 3.28 -6.04
CA THR A 41 -2.47 3.16 -4.59
C THR A 41 -1.05 3.57 -4.16
N ALA A 42 -0.03 3.13 -4.90
CA ALA A 42 1.36 3.51 -4.66
C ALA A 42 1.59 5.02 -4.84
N ALA A 43 0.95 5.63 -5.84
CA ALA A 43 1.01 7.08 -6.07
C ALA A 43 0.38 7.87 -4.92
N ALA A 44 -0.82 7.48 -4.48
CA ALA A 44 -1.49 8.10 -3.33
C ALA A 44 -0.63 8.01 -2.06
N ARG A 45 -0.07 6.83 -1.78
CA ARG A 45 0.83 6.61 -0.63
C ARG A 45 2.09 7.47 -0.70
N THR A 46 2.68 7.61 -1.89
CA THR A 46 3.84 8.48 -2.12
C THR A 46 3.49 9.95 -1.86
N ALA A 47 2.34 10.41 -2.36
CA ALA A 47 1.86 11.78 -2.13
C ALA A 47 1.65 12.06 -0.63
N LEU A 48 1.01 11.15 0.10
CA LEU A 48 0.82 11.28 1.56
C LEU A 48 2.15 11.35 2.32
N ARG A 49 3.13 10.54 1.94
CA ARG A 49 4.47 10.54 2.57
C ARG A 49 5.29 11.78 2.26
N SER A 50 4.96 12.49 1.19
CA SER A 50 5.62 13.75 0.83
C SER A 50 5.13 14.95 1.64
N LEU A 51 4.02 14.79 2.38
CA LEU A 51 3.48 15.86 3.21
C LEU A 51 4.43 16.20 4.36
N PRO A 52 4.54 17.49 4.72
CA PRO A 52 5.32 17.88 5.89
C PRO A 52 4.70 17.28 7.15
N VAL A 53 5.56 16.74 8.02
CA VAL A 53 5.16 16.37 9.38
C VAL A 53 4.96 17.66 10.17
N LEU A 54 3.77 17.85 10.73
CA LEU A 54 3.46 18.99 11.58
C LEU A 54 3.69 18.60 13.04
N ASP A 55 4.28 19.50 13.81
CA ASP A 55 4.38 19.33 15.25
C ASP A 55 2.98 19.35 15.87
N PRO A 56 2.69 18.44 16.82
CA PRO A 56 1.45 18.50 17.58
C PRO A 56 1.38 19.79 18.40
N PRO A 57 0.19 20.39 18.59
CA PRO A 57 0.06 21.60 19.40
C PRO A 57 0.50 21.34 20.86
N PRO A 58 1.01 22.38 21.56
CA PRO A 58 1.42 22.25 22.96
C PRO A 58 0.30 21.68 23.84
N GLY A 59 0.62 20.68 24.66
CA GLY A 59 -0.32 20.02 25.58
C GLY A 59 -1.12 18.85 25.00
N LEU A 60 -0.92 18.48 23.72
CA LEU A 60 -1.57 17.32 23.10
C LEU A 60 -0.96 15.98 23.54
N LEU A 61 0.36 15.92 23.73
CA LEU A 61 1.07 14.71 24.13
C LEU A 61 1.38 14.75 25.65
N PRO A 62 1.09 13.67 26.40
CA PRO A 62 1.59 13.54 27.77
C PRO A 62 3.12 13.47 27.73
N GLY A 63 3.76 14.24 28.63
CA GLY A 63 5.22 14.24 28.80
C GLY A 63 5.76 12.96 29.42
#